data_AF-A0AAW4W581-F1
#
_entry.id   AF-A0AAW4W581-F1
#
_cell.length_a   1.000
_cell.length_b   1.000
_cell.length_c   1.000
_cell.angle_alpha   90.00
_cell.angle_beta   90.00
_cell.angle_gamma   90.00
#
_symmetry.space_group_name_H-M   'P 1'
#
loop_
_entity.id
_entity.type
_entity.pdbx_description
1 polymer ?
#
loop_
_entity_poly.entity_id
_entity_poly.type
_entity_poly.pdbx_seq_one_letter_code
_entity_poly.pdbx_strand_id
1 'polypeptide(L)'
;MAKNTENVTEVQMSPEETKANVRMYEDDILGGLMAAAAYKTDMDEVAKIQIIRHKAVVLEFRIRPLSEDEYVKIKKRNTNYKKNKANGLRIAESVDSADYRSELIYEATIEEDRTKIWDRTDAWEKCNVVNGIGLIDVVLKAGEKDAILEKLDEISGFTPSMEDVAKN
;
A
#
# COMPACT_ATOMS: atom_id res chain seq x y z
N MET A 1 1.69 50.83 -4.83
CA MET A 1 2.74 49.87 -4.44
C MET A 1 2.99 50.03 -2.95
N ALA A 2 2.48 49.12 -2.12
CA ALA A 2 2.81 49.09 -0.69
C ALA A 2 3.62 47.82 -0.44
N LYS A 3 4.91 47.99 -0.10
CA LYS A 3 5.75 46.89 0.38
C LYS A 3 5.42 46.68 1.85
N ASN A 4 4.84 45.53 2.19
CA ASN A 4 4.78 45.06 3.57
C ASN A 4 6.19 44.60 3.94
N THR A 5 6.88 45.39 4.75
CA THR A 5 8.13 44.98 5.39
C THR A 5 7.75 44.20 6.64
N GLU A 6 7.91 42.89 6.61
CA GLU A 6 7.81 42.06 7.81
C GLU A 6 8.97 42.44 8.75
N ASN A 7 8.62 42.98 9.92
CA ASN A 7 9.57 43.21 11.01
C ASN A 7 10.00 41.85 11.58
N VAL A 8 11.13 41.34 11.13
CA VAL A 8 11.81 40.22 11.81
C VAL A 8 12.52 40.80 13.02
N THR A 9 11.93 40.63 14.20
CA THR A 9 12.59 40.95 15.48
C THR A 9 13.58 39.84 15.82
N GLU A 10 14.88 40.13 15.75
CA GLU A 10 15.94 39.24 16.24
C GLU A 10 15.88 39.18 17.77
N VAL A 11 15.47 38.02 18.30
CA VAL A 11 15.49 37.75 19.74
C VAL A 11 16.80 37.04 20.09
N GLN A 12 17.66 37.68 20.89
CA GLN A 12 18.84 37.04 21.46
C GLN A 12 18.40 36.12 22.61
N MET A 13 18.39 34.81 22.35
CA MET A 13 18.10 33.79 23.34
C MET A 13 19.37 33.35 24.06
N SER A 14 19.26 33.01 25.35
CA SER A 14 20.38 32.42 26.09
C SER A 14 20.78 31.06 25.49
N PRO A 15 22.00 30.55 25.76
CA PRO A 15 22.43 29.24 25.26
C PRO A 15 21.55 28.08 25.72
N GLU A 16 20.91 28.19 26.90
CA GLU A 16 19.96 27.19 27.42
C GLU A 16 18.60 27.28 26.73
N GLU A 17 18.06 28.49 26.51
CA GLU A 17 16.81 28.69 25.76
C GLU A 17 16.95 28.27 24.30
N THR A 18 18.11 28.51 23.69
CA THR A 18 18.41 28.06 22.32
C THR A 18 18.44 26.53 22.24
N LYS A 19 19.08 25.86 23.21
CA LYS A 19 19.09 24.38 23.27
C LYS A 19 17.71 23.80 23.56
N ALA A 20 16.91 24.45 24.42
CA ALA A 20 15.55 24.03 24.70
C ALA A 20 14.66 24.16 23.47
N ASN A 21 14.74 25.28 22.75
CA ASN A 21 14.00 25.47 21.50
C ASN A 21 14.44 24.48 20.42
N VAL A 22 15.75 24.27 20.20
CA VAL A 22 16.25 23.26 19.26
C VAL A 22 15.72 21.87 19.60
N ARG A 23 15.72 21.49 20.89
CA ARG A 23 15.13 20.22 21.34
C ARG A 23 13.63 20.14 21.08
N MET A 24 12.87 21.20 21.35
CA MET A 24 11.43 21.23 21.07
C MET A 24 11.14 21.08 19.56
N TYR A 25 11.93 21.73 18.70
CA TYR A 25 11.81 21.56 17.25
C TYR A 25 12.25 20.16 16.79
N GLU A 26 13.31 19.59 17.37
CA GLU A 26 13.75 18.23 17.10
C GLU A 26 12.72 17.18 17.56
N ASP A 27 12.10 17.39 18.72
CA ASP A 27 11.01 16.55 19.25
C ASP A 27 9.77 16.62 18.35
N ASP A 28 9.46 17.80 17.79
CA ASP A 28 8.35 18.00 16.85
C ASP A 28 8.64 17.33 15.48
N ILE A 29 9.87 17.47 14.97
CA ILE A 29 10.31 16.77 13.74
C ILE A 29 10.28 15.25 13.94
N LEU A 30 10.79 14.77 15.08
CA LEU A 30 10.79 13.34 15.41
C LEU A 30 9.34 12.82 15.53
N GLY A 31 8.46 13.58 16.18
CA GLY A 31 7.04 13.28 16.26
C GLY A 31 6.40 13.16 14.88
N GLY A 32 6.68 14.11 13.98
CA GLY A 32 6.23 14.08 12.60
C GLY A 32 6.73 12.86 11.82
N LEU A 33 8.01 12.49 11.97
CA LEU A 33 8.58 11.29 11.33
C LEU A 33 7.95 9.99 11.86
N MET A 34 7.69 9.90 13.17
CA MET A 34 7.06 8.72 13.77
C MET A 34 5.59 8.59 13.34
N ALA A 35 4.86 9.69 13.25
CA ALA A 35 3.50 9.71 12.70
C ALA A 35 3.51 9.26 11.24
N ALA A 36 4.41 9.79 10.41
CA ALA A 36 4.55 9.39 9.01
C ALA A 36 4.95 7.92 8.86
N ALA A 37 5.77 7.37 9.76
CA ALA A 37 6.17 5.96 9.75
C ALA A 37 5.05 4.99 10.17
N ALA A 38 4.04 5.47 10.87
CA ALA A 38 2.93 4.68 11.39
C ALA A 38 1.82 4.40 10.36
N TYR A 39 1.94 4.90 9.12
CA TYR A 39 0.94 4.75 8.04
C TYR A 39 0.42 3.32 7.81
N LYS A 40 1.21 2.28 8.12
CA LYS A 40 0.79 0.88 7.98
C LYS A 40 -0.23 0.44 9.02
N THR A 41 -0.22 1.08 10.19
CA THR A 41 -1.06 0.76 11.35
C THR A 41 -2.09 1.84 11.63
N ASP A 42 -2.00 2.96 10.94
CA ASP A 42 -2.96 4.06 11.05
C ASP A 42 -4.27 3.68 10.35
N MET A 43 -5.37 3.71 11.10
CA MET A 43 -6.70 3.42 10.57
C MET A 43 -7.25 4.56 9.71
N ASP A 44 -6.70 5.77 9.82
CA ASP A 44 -7.10 6.90 8.99
C ASP A 44 -6.56 6.80 7.56
N GLU A 45 -5.48 6.04 7.36
CA GLU A 45 -4.89 5.72 6.05
C GLU A 45 -5.55 4.50 5.38
N VAL A 46 -6.48 3.83 6.05
CA VAL A 46 -7.13 2.61 5.56
C VAL A 46 -8.30 2.94 4.64
N ALA A 47 -8.29 2.36 3.44
CA ALA A 47 -9.42 2.45 2.51
C ALA A 47 -10.40 1.29 2.69
N LYS A 48 -11.69 1.62 2.64
CA LYS A 48 -12.78 0.64 2.61
C LYS A 48 -13.09 0.22 1.17
N ILE A 49 -13.10 -1.08 0.94
CA ILE A 49 -13.44 -1.71 -0.34
C ILE A 49 -14.80 -2.38 -0.24
N GLN A 50 -15.65 -2.15 -1.25
CA GLN A 50 -16.94 -2.81 -1.40
C GLN A 50 -17.06 -3.42 -2.79
N ILE A 51 -17.33 -4.72 -2.84
CA ILE A 51 -17.63 -5.43 -4.09
C ILE A 51 -19.14 -5.41 -4.29
N ILE A 52 -19.59 -4.69 -5.32
CA ILE A 52 -21.01 -4.56 -5.66
C ILE A 52 -21.31 -5.44 -6.87
N ARG A 53 -22.23 -6.40 -6.70
CA ARG A 53 -22.75 -7.23 -7.78
C ARG A 53 -24.27 -7.17 -7.75
N HIS A 54 -24.89 -6.99 -8.91
CA HIS A 54 -26.35 -6.89 -9.02
C HIS A 54 -26.97 -5.84 -8.08
N LYS A 55 -26.28 -4.70 -7.89
CA LYS A 55 -26.67 -3.59 -6.99
C LYS A 55 -26.69 -3.94 -5.49
N ALA A 56 -26.09 -5.06 -5.09
CA ALA A 56 -25.90 -5.43 -3.70
C ALA A 56 -24.42 -5.53 -3.36
N VAL A 57 -24.04 -5.11 -2.16
CA VAL A 57 -22.70 -5.35 -1.62
C VAL A 57 -22.62 -6.84 -1.28
N VAL A 58 -21.74 -7.55 -1.98
CA VAL A 58 -21.52 -9.00 -1.78
C VAL A 58 -20.29 -9.30 -0.93
N LEU A 59 -19.36 -8.35 -0.85
CA LEU A 59 -18.16 -8.47 -0.04
C LEU A 59 -17.67 -7.07 0.34
N GLU A 60 -17.16 -6.95 1.57
CA GLU A 60 -16.62 -5.71 2.11
C GLU A 60 -15.40 -6.02 2.95
N PHE A 61 -14.33 -5.24 2.76
CA PHE A 61 -13.07 -5.38 3.51
C PHE A 61 -12.27 -4.08 3.46
N ARG A 62 -11.24 -3.98 4.30
CA ARG A 62 -10.38 -2.81 4.40
C ARG A 62 -8.95 -3.12 3.96
N ILE A 63 -8.35 -2.17 3.25
CA ILE A 63 -6.95 -2.24 2.79
C ILE A 63 -6.13 -1.09 3.38
N ARG A 64 -4.89 -1.38 3.78
CA ARG A 64 -3.88 -0.40 4.19
C ARG A 64 -2.93 -0.09 3.03
N PRO A 65 -2.25 1.06 3.05
CA PRO A 65 -1.15 1.32 2.15
C PRO A 65 -0.01 0.28 2.27
N LEU A 66 0.70 0.08 1.15
CA LEU A 66 1.89 -0.76 1.08
C LEU A 66 3.14 0.09 0.85
N SER A 67 4.24 -0.32 1.47
CA SER A 67 5.57 0.23 1.18
C SER A 67 6.13 -0.28 -0.14
N GLU A 68 7.05 0.47 -0.75
CA GLU A 68 7.76 0.01 -1.96
C GLU A 68 8.44 -1.36 -1.78
N ASP A 69 9.02 -1.63 -0.60
CA ASP A 69 9.65 -2.91 -0.29
C ASP A 69 8.65 -4.07 -0.30
N GLU A 70 7.40 -3.84 0.14
CA GLU A 70 6.33 -4.85 0.02
C GLU A 70 5.98 -5.13 -1.44
N TYR A 71 5.80 -4.09 -2.26
CA TYR A 71 5.56 -4.25 -3.71
C TYR A 71 6.69 -5.05 -4.38
N VAL A 72 7.95 -4.70 -4.09
CA VAL A 72 9.13 -5.39 -4.66
C VAL A 72 9.20 -6.84 -4.21
N LYS A 73 8.96 -7.12 -2.92
CA LYS A 73 8.95 -8.48 -2.37
C LYS A 73 7.86 -9.35 -3.00
N ILE A 74 6.65 -8.83 -3.13
CA ILE A 74 5.52 -9.52 -3.77
C ILE A 74 5.86 -9.80 -5.24
N LYS A 75 6.31 -8.78 -5.98
CA LYS A 75 6.71 -8.91 -7.40
C LYS A 75 7.78 -9.98 -7.59
N LYS A 76 8.76 -10.05 -6.70
CA LYS A 76 9.82 -11.07 -6.73
C LYS A 76 9.29 -12.48 -6.47
N ARG A 77 8.35 -12.65 -5.52
CA ARG A 77 7.73 -13.96 -5.24
C ARG A 77 6.92 -14.47 -6.44
N ASN A 78 6.26 -13.57 -7.14
CA ASN A 78 5.48 -13.87 -8.34
C ASN A 78 6.30 -13.83 -9.64
N THR A 79 7.63 -13.72 -9.57
CA THR A 79 8.48 -13.78 -10.77
C THR A 79 8.90 -15.22 -11.06
N ASN A 80 8.59 -15.69 -12.25
CA ASN A 80 9.07 -16.95 -12.79
C ASN A 80 10.54 -16.82 -13.21
N TYR A 81 11.38 -17.72 -12.68
CA TYR A 81 12.81 -17.74 -13.00
C TYR A 81 13.16 -19.01 -13.78
N LYS A 82 13.80 -18.84 -14.93
CA LYS A 82 14.44 -19.95 -15.64
C LYS A 82 15.90 -20.07 -15.24
N LYS A 83 16.38 -21.30 -15.10
CA LYS A 83 17.78 -21.60 -14.85
C LYS A 83 18.48 -21.81 -16.19
N ASN A 84 19.52 -21.01 -16.46
CA ASN A 84 20.38 -21.25 -17.61
C ASN A 84 21.16 -22.56 -17.39
N LYS A 85 21.02 -23.51 -18.32
CA LYS A 85 21.65 -24.83 -18.23
C LYS A 85 23.18 -24.79 -18.31
N ALA A 86 23.75 -23.78 -18.97
CA ALA A 86 25.19 -23.70 -19.21
C ALA A 86 25.99 -23.16 -18.01
N ASN A 87 25.46 -22.17 -17.30
CA ASN A 87 26.16 -21.49 -16.20
C ASN A 87 25.39 -21.51 -14.86
N GLY A 88 24.20 -22.11 -14.82
CA GLY A 88 23.39 -22.25 -13.62
C GLY A 88 22.72 -20.95 -13.13
N LEU A 89 22.87 -19.83 -13.84
CA LEU A 89 22.30 -18.53 -13.45
C LEU A 89 20.78 -18.53 -13.55
N ARG A 90 20.10 -17.96 -12.55
CA ARG A 90 18.64 -17.74 -12.57
C ARG A 90 18.35 -16.43 -13.30
N ILE A 91 17.53 -16.51 -14.34
CA ILE A 91 17.13 -15.38 -15.17
C ILE A 91 15.62 -15.20 -14.98
N ALA A 92 15.20 -13.98 -14.65
CA ALA A 92 13.78 -13.63 -14.57
C ALA A 92 13.17 -13.70 -15.98
N GLU A 93 12.07 -14.44 -16.12
CA GLU A 93 11.39 -14.62 -17.39
C GLU A 93 10.11 -13.78 -17.48
N SER A 94 9.20 -13.98 -16.53
CA SER A 94 7.89 -13.32 -16.52
C SER A 94 7.39 -13.17 -15.09
N VAL A 95 6.44 -12.27 -14.89
CA VAL A 95 5.69 -12.16 -13.63
C VAL A 95 4.35 -12.85 -13.83
N ASP A 96 3.97 -13.73 -12.91
CA ASP A 96 2.60 -14.22 -12.82
C ASP A 96 1.71 -13.06 -12.40
N SER A 97 1.03 -12.46 -13.38
CA SER A 97 0.26 -11.25 -13.16
C SER A 97 -1.02 -11.51 -12.37
N ALA A 98 -1.57 -12.72 -12.43
CA ALA A 98 -2.79 -13.07 -11.69
C ALA A 98 -2.48 -13.24 -10.20
N ASP A 99 -1.43 -14.00 -9.88
CA ASP A 99 -0.98 -14.20 -8.49
C ASP A 99 -0.39 -12.91 -7.91
N TYR A 100 0.37 -12.14 -8.70
CA TYR A 100 0.88 -10.83 -8.29
C TYR A 100 -0.22 -9.89 -7.81
N ARG A 101 -1.28 -9.73 -8.61
CA ARG A 101 -2.41 -8.86 -8.28
C ARG A 101 -3.18 -9.37 -7.07
N SER A 102 -3.39 -10.68 -6.98
CA SER A 102 -4.12 -11.30 -5.86
C SER A 102 -3.32 -11.20 -4.56
N GLU A 103 -2.00 -11.35 -4.62
CA GLU A 103 -1.12 -11.23 -3.45
C GLU A 103 -0.96 -9.79 -2.96
N LEU A 104 -0.99 -8.79 -3.85
CA LEU A 104 -1.06 -7.38 -3.45
C LEU A 104 -2.32 -7.09 -2.63
N ILE A 105 -3.49 -7.55 -3.10
CA ILE A 105 -4.76 -7.37 -2.38
C ILE A 105 -4.72 -8.12 -1.05
N TYR A 106 -4.19 -9.35 -1.03
CA TYR A 106 -4.03 -10.12 0.19
C TYR A 106 -3.18 -9.38 1.22
N GLU A 107 -2.00 -8.89 0.81
CA GLU A 107 -1.05 -8.23 1.70
C GLU A 107 -1.51 -6.84 2.16
N ALA A 108 -2.24 -6.13 1.30
CA ALA A 108 -2.85 -4.85 1.64
C ALA A 108 -4.07 -5.01 2.55
N THR A 109 -4.80 -6.13 2.51
CA THR A 109 -5.95 -6.34 3.40
C THR A 109 -5.47 -6.36 4.85
N ILE A 110 -6.10 -5.55 5.71
CA ILE A 110 -5.74 -5.51 7.13
C ILE A 110 -5.91 -6.89 7.78
N GLU A 111 -5.10 -7.19 8.78
CA GLU A 111 -5.04 -8.53 9.39
C GLU A 111 -6.39 -9.04 9.90
N GLU A 112 -7.20 -8.14 10.48
CA GLU A 112 -8.53 -8.46 10.98
C GLU A 112 -9.46 -8.99 9.87
N ASP A 113 -9.53 -8.26 8.75
CA ASP A 113 -10.41 -8.61 7.64
C ASP A 113 -9.82 -9.79 6.84
N ARG A 114 -8.49 -9.88 6.72
CA ARG A 114 -7.79 -11.00 6.09
C ARG A 114 -8.12 -12.31 6.79
N THR A 115 -8.04 -12.34 8.12
CA THR A 115 -8.37 -13.53 8.91
C THR A 115 -9.83 -13.93 8.74
N LYS A 116 -10.74 -12.95 8.71
CA LYS A 116 -12.19 -13.16 8.63
C LYS A 116 -12.66 -13.57 7.23
N ILE A 117 -11.91 -13.23 6.19
CA ILE A 117 -12.38 -13.35 4.80
C ILE A 117 -11.45 -14.28 4.01
N TRP A 118 -10.17 -13.93 3.93
CA TRP A 118 -9.21 -14.61 3.07
C TRP A 118 -8.62 -15.87 3.70
N ASP A 119 -8.48 -15.93 5.03
CA ASP A 119 -7.90 -17.08 5.73
C ASP A 119 -8.92 -18.12 6.19
N ARG A 120 -10.11 -18.09 5.57
CA ARG A 120 -11.18 -19.04 5.84
C ARG A 120 -10.95 -20.36 5.12
N THR A 121 -10.51 -21.36 5.86
CA THR A 121 -10.31 -22.73 5.36
C THR A 121 -11.59 -23.33 4.76
N ASP A 122 -12.76 -23.02 5.32
CA ASP A 122 -14.04 -23.50 4.78
C ASP A 122 -14.39 -22.87 3.43
N ALA A 123 -13.94 -21.62 3.19
CA ALA A 123 -14.05 -20.98 1.89
C ALA A 123 -13.04 -21.59 0.90
N TRP A 124 -11.83 -21.93 1.36
CA TRP A 124 -10.82 -22.58 0.52
C TRP A 124 -11.30 -23.92 -0.03
N GLU A 125 -11.87 -24.76 0.83
CA GLU A 125 -12.43 -26.06 0.44
C GLU A 125 -13.57 -25.90 -0.57
N LYS A 126 -14.53 -24.99 -0.32
CA LYS A 126 -15.69 -24.76 -1.20
C LYS A 126 -15.29 -24.16 -2.55
N CYS A 127 -14.24 -23.36 -2.58
CA CYS A 127 -13.73 -22.73 -3.80
C CYS A 127 -12.62 -23.54 -4.47
N ASN A 128 -12.23 -24.69 -3.92
CA ASN A 128 -11.15 -25.55 -4.41
C ASN A 128 -9.81 -24.81 -4.58
N VAL A 129 -9.42 -24.05 -3.56
CA VAL A 129 -8.14 -23.33 -3.47
C VAL A 129 -7.39 -23.75 -2.21
N VAL A 130 -6.09 -23.43 -2.13
CA VAL A 130 -5.22 -23.89 -1.02
C VAL A 130 -4.80 -22.78 -0.05
N ASN A 131 -5.09 -21.52 -0.38
CA ASN A 131 -4.72 -20.35 0.43
C ASN A 131 -5.58 -19.13 0.08
N GLY A 132 -5.42 -18.04 0.85
CA GLY A 132 -6.18 -16.81 0.65
C GLY A 132 -5.89 -16.08 -0.66
N ILE A 133 -4.67 -16.20 -1.22
CA ILE A 133 -4.33 -15.62 -2.53
C ILE A 133 -5.15 -16.28 -3.63
N GLY A 134 -5.22 -17.62 -3.64
CA GLY A 134 -6.07 -18.37 -4.55
C GLY A 134 -7.55 -18.06 -4.36
N LEU A 135 -7.99 -17.85 -3.12
CA LEU A 135 -9.38 -17.44 -2.85
C LEU A 135 -9.70 -16.10 -3.50
N ILE A 136 -8.83 -15.10 -3.33
CA ILE A 136 -8.96 -13.79 -4.00
C ILE A 136 -8.99 -13.97 -5.52
N ASP A 137 -8.15 -14.86 -6.06
CA ASP A 137 -8.06 -15.08 -7.49
C ASP A 137 -9.37 -15.57 -8.11
N VAL A 138 -10.05 -16.49 -7.43
CA VAL A 138 -11.28 -17.11 -7.94
C VAL A 138 -12.54 -16.31 -7.62
N VAL A 139 -12.56 -15.55 -6.50
CA VAL A 139 -13.79 -14.85 -6.07
C VAL A 139 -13.90 -13.43 -6.60
N LEU A 140 -12.81 -12.76 -6.99
CA LEU A 140 -12.82 -11.40 -7.53
C LEU A 140 -12.66 -11.41 -9.06
N LYS A 141 -13.49 -10.63 -9.76
CA LYS A 141 -13.35 -10.42 -11.21
C LYS A 141 -12.11 -9.59 -11.51
N ALA A 142 -11.55 -9.75 -12.70
CA ALA A 142 -10.37 -8.99 -13.13
C ALA A 142 -10.55 -7.46 -12.98
N GLY A 143 -11.69 -6.91 -13.40
CA GLY A 143 -12.00 -5.48 -13.24
C GLY A 143 -12.23 -5.04 -11.79
N GLU A 144 -12.71 -5.94 -10.92
CA GLU A 144 -12.83 -5.66 -9.48
C GLU A 144 -11.44 -5.59 -8.85
N LYS A 145 -10.54 -6.51 -9.21
CA LYS A 145 -9.12 -6.44 -8.79
C LYS A 145 -8.45 -5.17 -9.29
N ASP A 146 -8.77 -4.71 -10.50
CA ASP A 146 -8.25 -3.46 -11.06
C ASP A 146 -8.61 -2.25 -10.22
N ALA A 147 -9.90 -2.09 -9.92
CA ALA A 147 -10.38 -0.99 -9.08
C ALA A 147 -9.80 -1.03 -7.65
N ILE A 148 -9.58 -2.22 -7.09
CA ILE A 148 -8.93 -2.35 -5.78
C ILE A 148 -7.47 -1.91 -5.85
N LEU A 149 -6.75 -2.30 -6.89
CA LEU A 149 -5.33 -1.94 -7.05
C LEU A 149 -5.16 -0.45 -7.33
N GLU A 150 -6.06 0.16 -8.11
CA GLU A 150 -6.08 1.62 -8.28
C GLU A 150 -6.26 2.32 -6.94
N LYS A 151 -7.19 1.83 -6.09
CA LYS A 151 -7.38 2.37 -4.76
C LYS A 151 -6.17 2.15 -3.84
N LEU A 152 -5.51 0.99 -3.97
CA LEU A 152 -4.31 0.66 -3.23
C LEU A 152 -3.15 1.59 -3.62
N ASP A 153 -2.97 1.85 -4.90
CA ASP A 153 -1.95 2.74 -5.43
C ASP A 153 -2.18 4.18 -4.95
N GLU A 154 -3.44 4.66 -4.97
CA GLU A 154 -3.84 5.97 -4.45
C GLU A 154 -3.44 6.14 -2.97
N ILE A 155 -3.83 5.22 -2.09
CA ILE A 155 -3.50 5.32 -0.65
C ILE A 155 -2.02 5.08 -0.37
N SER A 156 -1.32 4.36 -1.25
CA SER A 156 0.13 4.15 -1.13
C SER A 156 0.95 5.32 -1.69
N GLY A 157 0.29 6.39 -2.16
CA GLY A 157 0.93 7.62 -2.63
C GLY A 157 1.40 7.59 -4.09
N PHE A 158 0.98 6.59 -4.88
CA PHE A 158 1.19 6.61 -6.32
C PHE A 158 0.19 7.57 -6.94
N THR A 159 0.67 8.70 -7.44
CA THR A 159 -0.16 9.58 -8.25
C THR A 159 -0.23 9.05 -9.68
N PRO A 160 -1.42 8.90 -10.29
CA PRO A 160 -1.51 8.65 -11.72
C PRO A 160 -0.85 9.82 -12.45
N SER A 161 0.16 9.51 -13.27
CA SER A 161 0.84 10.55 -14.03
C SER A 161 -0.15 11.17 -15.02
N MET A 162 -0.11 12.49 -15.21
CA MET A 162 -0.96 13.17 -16.21
C MET A 162 -0.76 12.63 -17.65
N GLU A 163 0.30 11.87 -17.91
CA GLU A 163 0.56 11.21 -19.20
C GLU A 163 -0.35 10.00 -19.46
N ASP A 164 -0.92 9.38 -18.42
CA ASP A 164 -1.79 8.20 -18.57
C ASP A 164 -3.24 8.56 -18.96
N VAL A 165 -3.66 9.81 -18.74
CA VAL A 165 -5.01 10.30 -19.09
C VAL A 165 -5.12 10.68 -20.57
N ALA A 166 -4.01 10.90 -21.27
CA ALA A 166 -3.99 11.43 -22.63
C ALA A 166 -4.05 10.37 -23.76
N LYS A 167 -4.23 9.08 -23.44
CA LYS A 167 -4.20 7.99 -24.43
C LYS A 167 -5.49 7.18 -24.61
N ASN A 168 -6.61 7.58 -23.99
CA ASN A 168 -7.92 6.95 -24.22
C ASN A 168 -8.81 7.77 -25.15
#